data_AF-X1L3I7-F1
#
_entry.id   AF-X1L3I7-F1
#
_cell.length_a   1.000
_cell.length_b   1.000
_cell.length_c   1.000
_cell.angle_alpha   90.00
_cell.angle_beta   90.00
_cell.angle_gamma   90.00
#
_symmetry.space_group_name_H-M   'P 1'
#
loop_
_entity.id
_entity.type
_entity.pdbx_description
1 polymer ?
#
loop_
_entity_poly.entity_id
_entity_poly.type
_entity_poly.pdbx_seq_one_letter_code
_entity_poly.pdbx_strand_id
1 'polypeptide(L)'
;MAIIKEMVGRKIIDGFRGTLDFYYYMGVAVCRKWPRSQGKSQTPASVAQQPMFTYASQSWMTVSPFVREAYFAICRDCGLHAKDWFMRGYITGIYKYPLE
;
A
#
# COMPACT_ATOMS: atom_id res chain seq x y z
N MET A 1 -15.46 -17.80 20.25
CA MET A 1 -16.23 -16.81 19.46
C MET A 1 -16.49 -15.62 20.37
N ALA A 2 -15.90 -14.45 20.10
CA ALA A 2 -15.98 -13.32 21.03
C ALA A 2 -17.18 -12.43 20.68
N ILE A 3 -18.14 -12.31 21.59
CA ILE A 3 -19.28 -11.41 21.46
C ILE A 3 -18.85 -10.05 21.98
N ILE A 4 -18.76 -9.07 21.08
CA ILE A 4 -18.42 -7.70 21.41
C ILE A 4 -19.68 -7.05 22.00
N LYS A 5 -19.66 -6.75 23.30
CA LYS A 5 -20.80 -6.19 24.04
C LYS A 5 -20.86 -4.65 24.02
N GLU A 6 -19.77 -4.00 23.62
CA GLU A 6 -19.61 -2.54 23.59
C GLU A 6 -18.69 -2.11 22.44
N MET A 7 -18.79 -0.85 21.99
CA MET A 7 -17.93 -0.28 20.94
C MET A 7 -16.46 -0.37 21.35
N VAL A 8 -15.70 -1.18 20.62
CA VAL A 8 -14.27 -1.37 20.88
C VAL A 8 -13.53 -0.08 20.58
N GLY A 9 -12.63 0.35 21.48
CA GLY A 9 -11.96 1.65 21.38
C GLY A 9 -11.33 1.89 20.00
N ARG A 10 -11.45 3.12 19.49
CA ARG A 10 -11.06 3.53 18.13
C ARG A 10 -9.67 3.04 17.67
N LYS A 11 -8.72 2.92 18.61
CA LYS A 11 -7.38 2.36 18.38
C LYS A 11 -7.37 0.95 17.78
N ILE A 12 -8.37 0.13 18.10
CA ILE A 12 -8.50 -1.24 17.57
C ILE A 12 -9.03 -1.16 16.14
N ILE A 13 -9.99 -0.28 15.86
CA ILE A 13 -10.56 -0.05 14.53
C ILE A 13 -9.50 0.51 13.57
N ASP A 14 -8.70 1.48 14.02
CA ASP A 14 -7.60 2.06 13.25
C ASP A 14 -6.50 1.03 12.88
N GLY A 15 -6.42 -0.09 13.61
CA GLY A 15 -5.48 -1.18 13.35
C GLY A 15 -5.86 -2.10 12.18
N PHE A 16 -7.08 -1.97 11.65
CA PHE A 16 -7.59 -2.80 10.55
C PHE A 16 -7.60 -2.02 9.23
N ARG A 17 -7.05 -2.61 8.16
CA ARG A 17 -7.08 -2.02 6.80
C ARG A 17 -8.17 -2.67 5.96
N GLY A 18 -9.06 -1.84 5.42
CA GLY A 18 -10.07 -2.22 4.43
C GLY A 18 -11.50 -1.96 4.90
N THR A 19 -12.47 -2.25 4.03
CA THR A 19 -13.89 -2.22 4.34
C THR A 19 -14.36 -3.59 4.82
N LEU A 20 -15.32 -3.60 5.73
CA LEU A 20 -15.94 -4.83 6.22
C LEU A 20 -16.97 -5.29 5.19
N ASP A 21 -16.73 -6.43 4.54
CA ASP A 21 -17.68 -7.02 3.60
C ASP A 21 -18.59 -7.98 4.37
N PHE A 22 -19.89 -7.71 4.37
CA PHE A 22 -20.90 -8.52 5.05
C PHE A 22 -22.16 -8.67 4.22
N TYR A 23 -22.92 -9.72 4.51
CA TYR A 23 -24.23 -10.00 3.93
C TYR A 23 -25.19 -10.45 5.03
N TYR A 24 -26.50 -10.34 4.78
CA TYR A 24 -27.51 -10.85 5.70
C TYR A 24 -27.91 -12.27 5.32
N TYR A 25 -27.84 -13.18 6.29
CA TYR A 25 -28.35 -14.54 6.16
C TYR A 25 -29.33 -14.80 7.30
N MET A 26 -30.59 -15.10 6.97
CA MET A 26 -31.66 -15.32 7.95
C MET A 26 -31.78 -14.18 9.00
N GLY A 27 -31.63 -12.93 8.56
CA GLY A 27 -31.70 -11.75 9.44
C GLY A 27 -30.46 -11.51 10.29
N VAL A 28 -29.43 -12.35 10.21
CA VAL A 28 -28.15 -12.17 10.90
C VAL A 28 -27.12 -11.58 9.94
N ALA A 29 -26.43 -10.52 10.36
CA ALA A 29 -25.30 -9.99 9.61
C ALA A 29 -24.10 -10.96 9.70
N VAL A 30 -23.68 -11.50 8.56
CA VAL A 30 -22.55 -12.42 8.42
C VAL A 30 -21.41 -11.71 7.68
N CYS A 31 -20.26 -11.58 8.34
CA CYS A 31 -19.07 -11.03 7.72
C CYS A 31 -18.46 -12.04 6.73
N ARG A 32 -18.42 -11.68 5.45
CA ARG A 32 -17.78 -12.48 4.38
C ARG A 32 -16.28 -12.28 4.37
N LYS A 33 -15.82 -11.06 4.67
CA LYS A 33 -14.40 -10.73 4.67
C LYS A 33 -14.08 -9.75 5.78
N TRP A 34 -13.24 -10.21 6.72
CA TRP A 34 -12.68 -9.36 7.74
C TRP A 34 -11.60 -8.44 7.17
N PRO A 35 -11.55 -7.17 7.57
CA PRO A 35 -10.43 -6.31 7.25
C PRO A 35 -9.14 -6.89 7.85
N ARG A 36 -8.03 -6.79 7.13
CA ARG A 36 -6.78 -7.43 7.58
C ARG A 36 -6.11 -6.54 8.62
N SER A 37 -5.65 -7.15 9.71
CA SER A 37 -4.73 -6.48 10.65
C SER A 37 -3.45 -6.10 9.89
N GLN A 38 -3.00 -4.85 10.04
CA GLN A 38 -1.75 -4.41 9.42
C GLN A 38 -0.48 -4.98 10.08
N GLY A 39 -0.61 -5.82 11.11
CA GLY A 39 0.53 -6.18 11.97
C GLY A 39 0.92 -5.01 12.88
N LYS A 40 2.15 -5.03 13.42
CA LYS A 40 2.64 -4.02 14.38
C LYS A 40 2.36 -2.60 13.89
N SER A 41 1.94 -1.73 14.81
CA SER A 41 1.68 -0.32 14.59
C SER A 41 2.76 0.31 13.71
N GLN A 42 2.36 0.90 12.59
CA GLN A 42 3.27 1.61 11.69
C GLN A 42 3.95 2.73 12.48
N THR A 43 5.27 2.85 12.35
CA THR A 43 5.99 3.95 13.00
C THR A 43 5.50 5.29 12.47
N PRO A 44 5.54 6.38 13.25
CA PRO A 44 5.11 7.70 12.78
C PRO A 44 5.81 8.12 11.49
N ALA A 45 7.10 7.77 11.35
CA ALA A 45 7.87 8.01 10.13
C ALA A 45 7.33 7.25 8.91
N SER A 46 6.90 5.99 9.08
CA SER A 46 6.30 5.22 7.99
C SER A 46 4.96 5.80 7.55
N VAL A 47 4.10 6.17 8.51
CA VAL A 47 2.80 6.80 8.22
C VAL A 47 2.98 8.12 7.47
N ALA A 48 3.96 8.94 7.88
CA ALA A 48 4.28 10.20 7.21
C ALA A 48 4.74 10.02 5.75
N GLN A 49 5.36 8.88 5.41
CA GLN A 49 5.80 8.57 4.05
C GLN A 49 4.69 8.01 3.15
N GLN A 50 3.60 7.47 3.72
CA GLN A 50 2.52 6.83 2.94
C GLN A 50 1.89 7.73 1.87
N PRO A 51 1.62 9.03 2.09
CA PRO A 51 1.07 9.91 1.06
C PRO A 51 1.98 9.99 -0.17
N MET A 52 3.30 10.14 0.03
CA MET A 52 4.29 10.20 -1.05
C MET A 52 4.34 8.89 -1.84
N PHE A 53 4.39 7.75 -1.14
CA PHE A 53 4.35 6.43 -1.78
C PHE A 53 3.04 6.20 -2.56
N THR A 54 1.92 6.65 -2.01
CA THR A 54 0.61 6.50 -2.65
C THR A 54 0.55 7.31 -3.94
N TYR A 55 1.00 8.56 -3.89
CA TYR A 55 1.05 9.44 -5.06
C TYR A 55 1.96 8.88 -6.15
N ALA A 56 3.18 8.45 -5.79
CA ALA A 56 4.11 7.84 -6.74
C ALA A 56 3.54 6.55 -7.36
N SER A 57 2.87 5.70 -6.57
CA SER A 57 2.25 4.50 -7.13
C SER A 57 1.11 4.82 -8.10
N GLN A 58 0.37 5.91 -7.88
CA GLN A 58 -0.70 6.36 -8.77
C GLN A 58 -0.14 6.98 -10.05
N SER A 59 0.93 7.78 -9.95
CA SER A 59 1.56 8.41 -11.11
C SER A 59 2.13 7.38 -12.08
N TRP A 60 2.61 6.22 -11.62
CA TRP A 60 3.02 5.12 -12.52
C TRP A 60 1.95 4.74 -13.56
N MET A 61 0.66 4.83 -13.20
CA MET A 61 -0.45 4.53 -14.12
C MET A 61 -0.61 5.60 -15.22
N THR A 62 -0.19 6.85 -14.94
CA THR A 62 -0.32 7.99 -15.85
C THR A 62 0.94 8.26 -16.67
N VAL A 63 2.09 7.70 -16.28
CA VAL A 63 3.36 7.81 -17.01
C VAL A 63 3.19 7.27 -18.45
N SER A 64 3.76 7.97 -19.43
CA SER A 64 3.67 7.58 -20.83
C SER A 64 4.33 6.21 -21.10
N PRO A 65 3.86 5.44 -22.11
CA PRO A 65 4.46 4.15 -22.46
C PRO A 65 5.96 4.25 -22.74
N PHE A 66 6.40 5.30 -23.43
CA PHE A 66 7.81 5.56 -23.74
C PHE A 66 8.69 5.62 -22.48
N VAL A 67 8.21 6.31 -21.44
CA VAL A 67 8.96 6.39 -20.17
C VAL A 67 8.94 5.05 -19.43
N ARG A 68 7.82 4.31 -19.47
CA ARG A 68 7.77 2.97 -18.87
C ARG A 68 8.76 2.02 -19.53
N GLU A 69 8.89 2.07 -20.86
CA GLU A 69 9.87 1.25 -21.59
C GLU A 69 11.30 1.51 -21.14
N ALA A 70 11.69 2.77 -20.90
CA ALA A 70 13.00 3.09 -20.34
C ALA A 70 13.21 2.44 -18.96
N TYR A 71 12.20 2.44 -18.09
CA TYR A 71 12.27 1.73 -16.80
C TYR A 71 12.34 0.22 -16.98
N PHE A 72 11.63 -0.37 -17.95
CA PHE A 72 11.76 -1.80 -18.28
C PHE A 72 13.15 -2.15 -18.81
N ALA A 73 13.76 -1.27 -19.60
CA ALA A 73 15.12 -1.44 -20.10
C ALA A 73 16.16 -1.40 -18.97
N ILE A 74 16.03 -0.45 -18.02
CA ILE A 74 16.88 -0.36 -16.81
C ILE A 74 16.70 -1.60 -15.92
N CYS A 75 15.48 -2.13 -15.88
CA CYS A 75 15.12 -3.27 -15.06
C CYS A 75 15.67 -4.61 -15.57
N ARG A 76 16.27 -4.63 -16.76
CA ARG A 76 16.82 -5.84 -17.37
C ARG A 76 17.90 -6.44 -16.46
N ASP A 77 17.76 -7.72 -16.15
CA ASP A 77 18.68 -8.50 -15.29
C ASP A 77 18.79 -8.03 -13.83
N CYS A 78 17.90 -7.15 -13.37
CA CYS A 78 17.74 -6.83 -11.96
C CYS A 78 16.48 -7.53 -11.42
N GLY A 79 16.54 -8.10 -10.22
CA GLY A 79 15.38 -8.78 -9.60
C GLY A 79 14.25 -7.86 -9.13
N LEU A 80 14.25 -6.59 -9.54
CA LEU A 80 13.20 -5.61 -9.23
C LEU A 80 12.21 -5.52 -10.38
N HIS A 81 11.06 -4.89 -10.17
CA HIS A 81 10.16 -4.53 -11.26
C HIS A 81 10.42 -3.09 -11.73
N ALA A 82 10.09 -2.76 -12.99
CA ALA A 82 10.23 -1.40 -13.53
C ALA A 82 9.52 -0.33 -12.66
N LYS A 83 8.38 -0.71 -12.07
CA LYS A 83 7.65 0.12 -11.11
C LYS A 83 8.46 0.41 -9.84
N ASP A 84 9.23 -0.55 -9.33
CA ASP A 84 10.04 -0.35 -8.13
C ASP A 84 11.19 0.62 -8.39
N TRP A 85 11.77 0.57 -9.59
CA TRP A 85 12.74 1.56 -10.06
C TRP A 85 12.13 2.96 -10.17
N PHE A 86 10.93 3.07 -10.73
CA PHE A 86 10.21 4.33 -10.78
C PHE A 86 9.95 4.90 -9.38
N MET A 87 9.47 4.07 -8.46
CA MET A 87 9.21 4.46 -7.07
C MET A 87 10.48 4.94 -6.36
N ARG A 88 11.61 4.24 -6.55
CA ARG A 88 12.92 4.67 -6.05
C ARG A 88 13.35 5.99 -6.65
N GLY A 89 13.24 6.14 -7.97
CA GLY A 89 13.55 7.37 -8.69
C GLY A 89 12.78 8.57 -8.16
N TYR A 90 11.49 8.37 -7.89
CA TYR A 90 10.61 9.43 -7.38
C TYR A 90 10.93 9.84 -5.93
N ILE A 91 11.31 8.89 -5.07
CA ILE A 91 11.48 9.15 -3.63
C ILE A 91 12.91 9.55 -3.29
N THR A 92 13.90 8.86 -3.83
CA THR A 92 15.31 9.00 -3.43
C THR A 92 16.25 9.30 -4.60
N GLY A 93 15.77 9.25 -5.84
CA GLY A 93 16.61 9.22 -7.03
C GLY A 93 17.01 7.79 -7.44
N ILE A 94 17.25 7.60 -8.73
CA ILE A 94 17.58 6.30 -9.33
C ILE A 94 19.02 5.90 -8.99
N TYR A 95 19.95 6.84 -9.08
CA TYR A 95 21.36 6.62 -8.78
C TYR A 95 21.69 7.23 -7.42
N LYS A 96 22.17 6.39 -6.50
CA LYS A 96 22.49 6.76 -5.12
C LYS A 96 23.80 7.55 -5.00
N TYR A 97 24.64 7.47 -6.03
CA TYR A 97 25.90 8.20 -6.15
C TYR A 97 25.85 9.05 -7.42
N PRO A 98 26.37 10.29 -7.39
CA PRO A 98 26.55 11.06 -8.61
C PRO A 98 27.49 10.30 -9.55
N LEU A 99 27.14 10.29 -10.84
CA LEU A 99 28.00 9.79 -11.89
C LEU A 99 29.02 10.88 -12.22
N GLU A 100 29.97 11.10 -11.30
CA GLU A 100 31.19 11.87 -11.52
C GLU A 100 32.41 10.94 -11.37
#